data_AF-A0AAP3ZWP8-F1
#
_entry.id   AF-A0AAP3ZWP8-F1
#
_cell.length_a   1.000
_cell.length_b   1.000
_cell.length_c   1.000
_cell.angle_alpha   90.00
_cell.angle_beta   90.00
_cell.angle_gamma   90.00
#
_symmetry.space_group_name_H-M   'P 1'
#
loop_
_entity.id
_entity.type
_entity.pdbx_description
1 polymer ?
#
loop_
_entity_poly.entity_id
_entity_poly.type
_entity_poly.pdbx_seq_one_letter_code
_entity_poly.pdbx_strand_id
1 'polypeptide(L)' 'MPLPKNSIAYHRMKSLMSQDDVAKVLGLSQQYYGRLEKNPDKISLGVAKILKNIFQVETIDQLLDTKYQQVDRKNAS' A
#
# COMPACT_ATOMS: atom_id res chain seq x y z
N MET A 1 -5.04 -8.11 14.23
CA MET A 1 -4.10 -7.64 13.19
C MET A 1 -4.14 -6.12 13.20
N PRO A 2 -3.02 -5.38 13.10
CA PRO A 2 -3.06 -3.93 13.02
C PRO A 2 -3.84 -3.48 11.77
N LEU A 3 -4.63 -2.41 11.90
CA LEU A 3 -5.40 -1.86 10.80
C LEU A 3 -4.47 -1.23 9.72
N PRO A 4 -4.81 -1.35 8.43
CA PRO A 4 -4.03 -0.73 7.36
C PRO A 4 -4.08 0.79 7.47
N LYS A 5 -2.91 1.44 7.33
CA LYS A 5 -2.77 2.89 7.52
C LYS A 5 -3.10 3.70 6.26
N ASN A 6 -3.20 3.05 5.10
CA ASN A 6 -3.47 3.63 3.78
C ASN A 6 -3.84 2.52 2.78
N SER A 7 -4.22 2.94 1.58
CA SER A 7 -4.62 2.04 0.49
C SER A 7 -3.55 1.00 0.14
N ILE A 8 -2.27 1.37 0.09
CA ILE A 8 -1.18 0.44 -0.24
C ILE A 8 -1.06 -0.68 0.80
N ALA A 9 -1.05 -0.31 2.08
CA ALA A 9 -1.01 -1.28 3.18
C ALA A 9 -2.26 -2.18 3.17
N TYR A 10 -3.44 -1.61 2.86
CA TYR A 10 -4.68 -2.37 2.70
C TYR A 10 -4.56 -3.41 1.59
N HIS A 11 -4.13 -3.00 0.39
CA HIS A 11 -3.98 -3.88 -0.76
C HIS A 11 -2.96 -4.98 -0.51
N ARG A 12 -1.81 -4.64 0.08
CA ARG A 12 -0.82 -5.64 0.48
C ARG A 12 -1.39 -6.68 1.44
N MET A 13 -2.10 -6.24 2.48
CA MET A 13 -2.70 -7.14 3.47
C MET A 13 -3.80 -8.01 2.85
N LYS A 14 -4.61 -7.46 1.93
CA LYS A 14 -5.61 -8.20 1.16
C LYS A 14 -4.97 -9.27 0.27
N SER A 15 -3.80 -8.99 -0.29
CA SER A 15 -2.99 -9.94 -1.06
C SER A 15 -2.20 -10.93 -0.18
N LEU A 16 -2.38 -10.91 1.14
CA LEU A 16 -1.68 -11.78 2.10
C LEU A 16 -0.15 -11.70 2.03
N MET A 17 0.40 -10.56 1.60
CA MET A 17 1.83 -10.35 1.47
C MET A 17 2.40 -9.62 2.69
N SER A 18 3.59 -10.01 3.15
CA SER A 18 4.36 -9.22 4.09
C SER A 18 5.02 -8.02 3.39
N GLN A 19 5.51 -7.06 4.17
CA GLN A 19 6.30 -5.95 3.62
C GLN A 19 7.59 -6.44 2.94
N ASP A 20 8.15 -7.55 3.43
CA ASP A 20 9.37 -8.15 2.89
C ASP A 20 9.09 -8.81 1.53
N ASP A 21 7.95 -9.50 1.39
CA ASP A 21 7.55 -10.13 0.13
C ASP A 21 7.42 -9.09 -0.99
N VAL A 22 6.71 -7.99 -0.72
CA VAL A 22 6.55 -6.92 -1.73
C VAL A 22 7.89 -6.24 -2.03
N ALA A 23 8.72 -6.00 -1.01
CA ALA A 23 10.03 -5.41 -1.20
C ALA A 23 10.92 -6.27 -2.11
N LYS A 24 10.92 -7.60 -1.93
CA LYS A 24 11.65 -8.54 -2.79
C LYS A 24 11.19 -8.45 -4.25
N VAL A 25 9.88 -8.39 -4.50
CA VAL A 25 9.35 -8.26 -5.87
C VAL A 25 9.76 -6.93 -6.51
N LEU A 26 9.82 -5.86 -5.71
CA LEU A 26 10.25 -4.54 -6.19
C LEU A 26 11.79 -4.39 -6.31
N GLY A 27 12.57 -5.36 -5.85
CA GLY A 27 14.03 -5.22 -5.76
C GLY A 27 14.47 -4.16 -4.73
N LEU A 28 13.69 -3.97 -3.67
CA LEU A 28 13.91 -2.98 -2.61
C LEU A 28 14.21 -3.66 -1.27
N SER A 29 14.75 -2.90 -0.32
CA SER A 29 14.79 -3.37 1.08
C SER A 29 13.41 -3.25 1.73
N GLN A 30 13.07 -4.18 2.63
CA GLN A 30 11.83 -4.13 3.44
C GLN A 30 11.67 -2.77 4.12
N GLN A 31 12.76 -2.22 4.66
CA GLN A 31 12.76 -0.93 5.36
C GLN A 31 12.40 0.22 4.43
N TYR A 32 12.87 0.21 3.18
CA TYR A 32 12.52 1.22 2.19
C TYR A 32 11.05 1.09 1.78
N TYR A 33 10.57 -0.12 1.51
CA TYR A 33 9.15 -0.35 1.25
C TYR A 33 8.26 0.10 2.40
N GLY A 34 8.64 -0.17 3.65
CA GLY A 34 7.93 0.34 4.82
C GLY A 34 7.88 1.88 4.92
N ARG A 35 8.88 2.60 4.36
CA ARG A 35 8.84 4.07 4.24
C ARG A 35 7.87 4.54 3.15
N LEU A 36 7.76 3.78 2.06
CA LEU A 36 6.79 4.04 0.99
C LEU A 36 5.37 3.84 1.49
N GLU A 37 5.11 2.77 2.26
CA GLU A 37 3.79 2.62 2.90
C GLU A 37 3.51 3.77 3.86
N LYS A 38 4.49 4.29 4.60
CA LYS A 38 4.25 5.46 5.47
C LYS A 38 4.01 6.76 4.69
N ASN A 39 4.53 6.88 3.47
CA ASN A 39 4.50 8.10 2.66
C ASN A 39 4.19 7.76 1.19
N PRO A 40 2.94 7.36 0.88
CA PRO A 40 2.56 6.91 -0.46
C PRO A 40 2.82 7.97 -1.55
N ASP A 41 2.76 9.26 -1.21
CA ASP A 41 3.04 10.38 -2.13
C ASP A 41 4.48 10.39 -2.67
N LYS A 42 5.41 9.68 -2.01
CA LYS A 42 6.82 9.58 -2.42
C LYS A 42 7.09 8.40 -3.35
N ILE A 43 6.06 7.65 -3.73
CA ILE A 43 6.21 6.51 -4.63
C ILE A 43 6.41 7.02 -6.05
N SER A 44 7.50 6.58 -6.68
CA SER A 44 7.72 6.84 -8.10
C SER A 44 6.67 6.14 -8.96
N LEU A 45 6.34 6.73 -10.10
CA LEU A 45 5.39 6.13 -11.06
C LEU A 45 5.80 4.70 -11.47
N GLY A 46 7.10 4.42 -11.60
CA GLY A 46 7.61 3.09 -11.91
C GLY A 46 7.23 2.05 -10.86
N VAL A 47 7.43 2.38 -9.58
CA VAL A 47 7.04 1.52 -8.45
C VAL A 47 5.52 1.37 -8.38
N ALA A 48 4.76 2.45 -8.58
CA ALA A 48 3.30 2.41 -8.59
C ALA A 48 2.74 1.46 -9.67
N LYS A 49 3.34 1.43 -10.87
CA LYS A 49 2.95 0.48 -11.93
C LYS A 49 3.19 -0.97 -11.54
N ILE A 50 4.29 -1.27 -10.86
CA ILE A 50 4.58 -2.64 -10.42
C ILE A 50 3.61 -3.03 -9.30
N LEU A 51 3.42 -2.16 -8.30
CA LEU A 51 2.47 -2.38 -7.21
C LEU A 51 1.03 -2.59 -7.70
N LYS A 52 0.63 -1.83 -8.73
CA LYS A 52 -0.66 -2.01 -9.39
C LYS A 52 -0.86 -3.47 -9.84
N ASN A 53 0.15 -4.03 -10.48
CA ASN A 53 0.11 -5.40 -11.00
C ASN A 53 0.16 -6.43 -9.86
N ILE A 54 1.00 -6.22 -8.84
CA ILE A 54 1.10 -7.12 -7.68
C ILE A 54 -0.25 -7.22 -6.95
N PHE A 55 -0.90 -6.07 -6.74
CA PHE A 55 -2.14 -6.00 -5.97
C PHE A 55 -3.42 -6.12 -6.81
N GLN A 56 -3.29 -6.32 -8.12
CA GLN A 56 -4.42 -6.49 -9.05
C GLN A 56 -5.44 -5.34 -8.94
N VAL A 57 -4.96 -4.09 -8.87
CA VAL A 57 -5.80 -2.89 -8.89
C VAL A 57 -5.92 -2.34 -10.31
N GLU A 58 -7.08 -1.78 -10.64
CA GLU A 58 -7.40 -1.37 -12.01
C GLU A 58 -6.64 -0.09 -12.40
N THR A 59 -6.48 0.83 -11.45
CA THR A 59 -5.82 2.12 -11.66
C THR A 59 -4.80 2.44 -10.56
N ILE A 60 -3.86 3.33 -10.88
CA ILE A 60 -2.89 3.84 -9.89
C ILE A 60 -3.60 4.74 -8.87
N ASP A 61 -4.68 5.42 -9.25
CA ASP A 61 -5.43 6.26 -8.31
C ASP A 61 -6.09 5.43 -7.21
N GLN A 62 -6.59 4.22 -7.52
CA GLN A 62 -7.08 3.28 -6.51
C GLN A 62 -5.96 2.88 -5.53
N LEU A 63 -4.74 2.65 -6.04
CA LEU A 63 -3.56 2.31 -5.23
C LEU A 63 -3.18 3.45 -4.27
N LEU A 64 -3.30 4.70 -4.71
CA LEU A 64 -2.86 5.89 -3.98
C LEU A 64 -4.00 6.61 -3.24
N ASP A 65 -5.22 6.05 -3.27
CA ASP A 65 -6.40 6.71 -2.69
C ASP A 65 -6.21 6.94 -1.17
N THR A 66 -6.26 8.21 -0.79
CA THR A 66 -6.12 8.67 0.60
C THR A 66 -7.42 8.52 1.40
N LYS A 67 -8.56 8.22 0.73
CA LYS A 67 -9.88 8.09 1.36
C LYS A 67 -10.02 6.85 2.27
N TYR A 68 -9.10 5.89 2.20
CA TYR A 68 -9.04 4.78 3.17
C TYR A 68 -8.91 5.26 4.63
N GLN A 69 -8.49 6.50 4.87
CA GLN A 69 -8.34 7.05 6.22
C GLN A 69 -9.66 7.43 6.93
N GLN A 70 -10.82 7.36 6.27
CA GLN A 70 -12.05 7.97 6.82
C GLN A 70 -13.17 7.01 7.24
N VAL A 71 -13.06 5.70 6.95
CA VAL A 71 -14.20 4.79 7.18
C VAL A 71 -14.32 4.36 8.65
N ASP A 72 -13.22 4.31 9.41
CA ASP A 72 -13.23 3.78 10.80
C ASP A 72 -13.30 4.84 11.91
N ARG A 73 -13.22 6.13 11.59
CA ARG A 73 -13.37 7.19 12.63
C ARG A 73 -14.83 7.54 12.96
N LYS A 74 -15.80 7.08 12.16
CA LYS A 74 -17.22 7.43 12.33
C LYS A 74 -18.07 6.39 13.09
N ASN A 75 -17.51 5.25 13.46
CA ASN A 75 -18.23 4.18 14.18
C ASN A 75 -17.67 3.91 15.60
N ALA A 76 -16.89 4.84 16.15
CA ALA A 76 -16.31 4.75 17.49
C ALA A 76 -16.77 5.90 18.41
N SER A 77 -18.01 6.35 18.25
CA SER A 77 -18.67 7.32 19.15
C SER A 77 -20.04 6.81 19.57
#